data_AF-A0A2W6CUT4-F1
#
_entry.id   AF-A0A2W6CUT4-F1
#
_cell.length_a   1.000
_cell.length_b   1.000
_cell.length_c   1.000
_cell.angle_alpha   90.00
_cell.angle_beta   90.00
_cell.angle_gamma   90.00
#
_symmetry.space_group_name_H-M   'P 1'
#
loop_
_entity.id
_entity.type
_entity.pdbx_description
1 polymer ?
#
loop_
_entity_poly.entity_id
_entity_poly.type
_entity_poly.pdbx_seq_one_letter_code
_entity_poly.pdbx_strand_id
1 'polypeptide(L)'
;MSPRPASQAGQAWRLTRTPSAWDGQHRTEALHQMGNIVDRWNAAYFDNRLSPGAVAALDPLNEANADAQALADRAFRLMRVARIEPTDLPVLTAAIFSDATKAVPSAWDGAVPPITTAGRHQKLDGYVARNPWHRPVGEPVLVDLGCGFPPLTAIDSAAALTGWRIIGVDPSFDRYLVYDNQGHYACFDEHEHLRYYQFGHVDPDSAATRRRFCHLMQRLLPLLPGEDTGQLAEVAHDGARLVRNPLRRYETTNLALIKGEVGALDAAGGVDVIRCMNVFMYFDQAFREHALEWASRLFRPGGLFVCGANWTHSTSSRYTVYQEQDHHLVPREFAFSIDNLRPLASAPWYALHDDNVENLRNAEAVGIIRSDEAFRHRFDERLDALLAQAGICRRGADGYLHNADDDTTLADHDEYAPVLVEQLDREGFVDEAVTVLRRAGRAAWRNPAGHIAMHPVQPRPLAASVLGAVRDSVHDA
;
A
#
# COMPACT_ATOMS: atom_id res chain seq x y z
N MET A 1 34.52 46.91 -0.35
CA MET A 1 33.96 47.41 0.92
C MET A 1 32.44 47.26 0.86
N SER A 2 31.90 46.60 1.87
CA SER A 2 30.49 46.52 2.31
C SER A 2 29.46 45.79 1.41
N PRO A 3 28.87 44.69 1.92
CA PRO A 3 27.82 43.93 1.26
C PRO A 3 26.42 44.52 1.52
N ARG A 4 25.47 44.24 0.62
CA ARG A 4 24.03 44.50 0.84
C ARG A 4 23.30 43.20 1.24
N PRO A 5 22.21 43.30 2.01
CA PRO A 5 21.70 42.21 2.84
C PRO A 5 20.53 41.44 2.24
N ALA A 6 20.28 40.29 2.86
CA ALA A 6 19.18 39.35 2.66
C ALA A 6 17.79 39.95 2.94
N SER A 7 16.78 39.52 2.18
CA SER A 7 15.37 39.77 2.44
C SER A 7 14.70 38.55 3.08
N GLN A 8 14.27 38.72 4.33
CA GLN A 8 13.24 37.93 4.99
C GLN A 8 11.86 38.36 4.47
N ALA A 9 10.97 37.39 4.24
CA ALA A 9 9.52 37.62 4.23
C ALA A 9 8.81 36.35 4.73
N GLY A 10 8.71 36.23 6.05
CA GLY A 10 7.71 35.37 6.71
C GLY A 10 6.60 36.26 7.25
N GLN A 11 5.40 36.15 6.70
CA GLN A 11 4.19 36.71 7.28
C GLN A 11 3.16 35.59 7.48
N ALA A 12 2.90 35.32 8.76
CA ALA A 12 1.89 34.40 9.24
C ALA A 12 0.49 35.02 9.03
N TRP A 13 -0.38 34.27 8.36
CA TRP A 13 -1.81 34.59 8.29
C TRP A 13 -2.52 34.00 9.52
N ARG A 14 -2.97 34.88 10.42
CA ARG A 14 -3.96 34.54 11.46
C ARG A 14 -5.34 34.94 10.96
N LEU A 15 -6.28 34.00 10.89
CA LEU A 15 -7.70 34.31 10.74
C LEU A 15 -8.46 33.92 12.01
N THR A 16 -9.07 34.94 12.61
CA THR A 16 -9.99 34.89 13.74
C THR A 16 -11.31 34.24 13.35
N ARG A 17 -11.75 33.21 14.08
CA ARG A 17 -13.12 32.66 14.00
C ARG A 17 -14.07 33.51 14.85
N THR A 18 -15.18 33.93 14.26
CA THR A 18 -16.43 34.26 14.96
C THR A 18 -17.44 33.13 14.73
N PRO A 19 -18.08 32.57 15.77
CA PRO A 19 -19.13 31.59 15.59
C PRO A 19 -20.48 32.31 15.43
N SER A 20 -21.13 32.17 14.26
CA SER A 20 -22.56 32.41 14.15
C SER A 20 -23.29 31.15 14.62
N ALA A 21 -23.92 31.24 15.79
CA ALA A 21 -25.00 30.34 16.16
C ALA A 21 -26.16 30.52 15.16
N TRP A 22 -26.81 29.40 14.84
CA TRP A 22 -28.19 29.20 14.37
C TRP A 22 -28.23 28.00 13.39
N ASP A 23 -29.23 27.12 13.57
CA ASP A 23 -29.51 25.83 12.88
C ASP A 23 -28.91 24.52 13.46
N GLY A 24 -28.75 24.42 14.78
CA GLY A 24 -28.27 23.22 15.46
C GLY A 24 -29.30 22.23 16.02
N GLN A 25 -30.62 22.48 15.88
CA GLN A 25 -31.63 21.70 16.64
C GLN A 25 -32.50 20.74 15.80
N HIS A 26 -32.72 21.01 14.51
CA HIS A 26 -33.52 20.11 13.66
C HIS A 26 -32.70 19.05 12.90
N ARG A 27 -31.37 19.14 12.90
CA ARG A 27 -30.48 18.14 12.27
C ARG A 27 -30.13 16.98 13.22
N THR A 28 -30.22 17.22 14.52
CA THR A 28 -29.73 16.32 15.57
C THR A 28 -30.73 15.22 15.91
N GLU A 29 -32.03 15.46 15.72
CA GLU A 29 -33.08 14.45 15.90
C GLU A 29 -33.21 13.49 14.71
N ALA A 30 -32.92 13.95 13.47
CA ALA A 30 -32.87 13.07 12.29
C ALA A 30 -31.64 12.15 12.30
N LEU A 31 -30.53 12.58 12.92
CA LEU A 31 -29.31 11.77 13.06
C LEU A 31 -29.39 10.72 14.18
N HIS A 32 -30.26 10.90 15.18
CA HIS A 32 -30.49 9.89 16.23
C HIS A 32 -31.40 8.72 15.80
N GLN A 33 -32.01 8.80 14.61
CA GLN A 33 -32.74 7.67 13.99
C GLN A 33 -31.94 6.95 12.89
N MET A 34 -30.72 7.39 12.61
CA MET A 34 -29.83 6.71 11.68
C MET A 34 -28.98 5.72 12.47
N GLY A 35 -29.01 4.44 12.08
CA GLY A 35 -28.20 3.39 12.68
C GLY A 35 -26.70 3.75 12.74
N ASN A 36 -25.93 2.90 13.40
CA ASN A 36 -24.50 3.11 13.56
C ASN A 36 -23.77 3.18 12.18
N ILE A 37 -22.49 3.53 12.14
CA ILE A 37 -21.80 3.75 10.85
C ILE A 37 -21.79 2.47 9.99
N VAL A 38 -21.70 1.31 10.63
CA VAL A 38 -21.74 0.00 9.98
C VAL A 38 -23.10 -0.28 9.35
N ASP A 39 -24.20 0.02 10.04
CA ASP A 39 -25.57 -0.10 9.51
C ASP A 39 -25.74 0.76 8.26
N ARG A 40 -25.21 1.99 8.28
CA ARG A 40 -25.26 2.91 7.15
C ARG A 40 -24.48 2.40 5.95
N TRP A 41 -23.29 1.83 6.17
CA TRP A 41 -22.51 1.19 5.10
C TRP A 41 -23.20 -0.06 4.54
N ASN A 42 -23.72 -0.92 5.39
CA ASN A 42 -24.45 -2.12 4.97
C ASN A 42 -25.65 -1.74 4.09
N ALA A 43 -26.43 -0.74 4.51
CA ALA A 43 -27.57 -0.24 3.74
C ALA A 43 -27.16 0.36 2.40
N ALA A 44 -26.14 1.22 2.39
CA ALA A 44 -25.79 1.98 1.19
C ALA A 44 -24.99 1.19 0.16
N TYR A 45 -24.11 0.30 0.62
CA TYR A 45 -23.13 -0.35 -0.25
C TYR A 45 -23.44 -1.83 -0.52
N PHE A 46 -24.13 -2.47 0.42
CA PHE A 46 -24.42 -3.91 0.39
C PHE A 46 -25.93 -4.23 0.44
N ASP A 47 -26.79 -3.21 0.32
CA ASP A 47 -28.24 -3.33 0.28
C ASP A 47 -28.83 -4.11 1.49
N ASN A 48 -28.23 -3.96 2.67
CA ASN A 48 -28.53 -4.69 3.91
C ASN A 48 -28.36 -6.21 3.83
N ARG A 49 -27.45 -6.69 2.97
CA ARG A 49 -27.22 -8.13 2.74
C ARG A 49 -25.87 -8.64 3.24
N LEU A 50 -25.14 -7.90 4.08
CA LEU A 50 -23.98 -8.48 4.76
C LEU A 50 -24.43 -9.58 5.74
N SER A 51 -23.57 -10.59 5.95
CA SER A 51 -23.83 -11.62 6.97
C SER A 51 -23.79 -11.00 8.38
N PRO A 52 -24.55 -11.54 9.35
CA PRO A 52 -24.48 -11.07 10.74
C PRO A 52 -23.06 -11.10 11.32
N GLY A 53 -22.27 -12.13 10.97
CA GLY A 53 -20.87 -12.23 11.39
C GLY A 53 -19.98 -11.13 10.80
N ALA A 54 -20.17 -10.78 9.52
CA ALA A 54 -19.42 -9.69 8.89
C ALA A 54 -19.79 -8.33 9.49
N VAL A 55 -21.08 -8.08 9.77
CA VAL A 55 -21.52 -6.86 10.48
C VAL A 55 -20.87 -6.78 11.85
N ALA A 56 -20.92 -7.86 12.65
CA ALA A 56 -20.31 -7.90 13.98
C ALA A 56 -18.79 -7.69 13.93
N ALA A 57 -18.10 -8.22 12.92
CA ALA A 57 -16.66 -8.02 12.74
C ALA A 57 -16.30 -6.57 12.37
N LEU A 58 -17.24 -5.80 11.80
CA LEU A 58 -17.08 -4.38 11.48
C LEU A 58 -17.45 -3.45 12.64
N ASP A 59 -18.13 -3.95 13.69
CA ASP A 59 -18.58 -3.13 14.82
C ASP A 59 -17.51 -2.23 15.46
N PRO A 60 -16.22 -2.64 15.59
CA PRO A 60 -15.18 -1.76 16.10
C PRO A 60 -15.02 -0.44 15.32
N LEU A 61 -15.43 -0.39 14.05
CA LEU A 61 -15.38 0.81 13.22
C LEU A 61 -16.36 1.91 13.67
N ASN A 62 -17.40 1.56 14.42
CA ASN A 62 -18.33 2.55 14.98
C ASN A 62 -17.62 3.56 15.89
N GLU A 63 -16.60 3.11 16.61
CA GLU A 63 -15.82 3.92 17.56
C GLU A 63 -14.42 4.30 17.01
N ALA A 64 -14.12 3.92 15.77
CA ALA A 64 -12.83 4.24 15.14
C ALA A 64 -12.72 5.74 14.80
N ASN A 65 -11.47 6.21 14.61
CA ASN A 65 -11.23 7.60 14.22
C ASN A 65 -11.74 7.89 12.78
N ALA A 66 -11.80 9.17 12.42
CA ALA A 66 -12.36 9.60 11.13
C ALA A 66 -11.60 9.03 9.91
N ASP A 67 -10.27 8.94 9.98
CA ASP A 67 -9.45 8.44 8.85
C ASP A 67 -9.67 6.94 8.63
N ALA A 68 -9.78 6.19 9.72
CA ALA A 68 -10.14 4.79 9.72
C ALA A 68 -11.53 4.55 9.11
N GLN A 69 -12.52 5.35 9.50
CA GLN A 69 -13.86 5.28 8.92
C GLN A 69 -13.86 5.67 7.44
N ALA A 70 -13.09 6.70 7.06
CA ALA A 70 -12.97 7.13 5.66
C ALA A 70 -12.31 6.05 4.78
N LEU A 71 -11.28 5.38 5.28
CA LEU A 71 -10.64 4.24 4.60
C LEU A 71 -11.66 3.11 4.34
N ALA A 72 -12.42 2.70 5.36
CA ALA A 72 -13.42 1.65 5.23
C ALA A 72 -14.56 2.04 4.28
N ASP A 73 -15.10 3.26 4.41
CA ASP A 73 -16.12 3.80 3.52
C ASP A 73 -15.68 3.76 2.05
N ARG A 74 -14.45 4.20 1.78
CA ARG A 74 -13.87 4.16 0.43
C ARG A 74 -13.72 2.74 -0.09
N ALA A 75 -13.22 1.82 0.73
CA ALA A 75 -13.10 0.42 0.35
C ALA A 75 -14.46 -0.18 -0.04
N PHE A 76 -15.52 0.09 0.73
CA PHE A 76 -16.87 -0.42 0.43
C PHE A 76 -17.48 0.21 -0.82
N ARG A 77 -17.26 1.51 -1.08
CA ARG A 77 -17.64 2.12 -2.36
C ARG A 77 -16.93 1.47 -3.55
N LEU A 78 -15.63 1.19 -3.42
CA LEU A 78 -14.86 0.49 -4.45
C LEU A 78 -15.38 -0.93 -4.67
N MET A 79 -15.69 -1.67 -3.60
CA MET A 79 -16.30 -3.01 -3.70
C MET A 79 -17.65 -2.98 -4.43
N ARG A 80 -18.48 -1.95 -4.21
CA ARG A 80 -19.74 -1.78 -4.95
C ARG A 80 -19.51 -1.52 -6.43
N VAL A 81 -18.52 -0.69 -6.80
CA VAL A 81 -18.13 -0.50 -8.21
C VAL A 81 -17.61 -1.81 -8.81
N ALA A 82 -16.84 -2.58 -8.04
CA ALA A 82 -16.32 -3.89 -8.39
C ALA A 82 -17.38 -5.00 -8.44
N ARG A 83 -18.64 -4.72 -8.03
CA ARG A 83 -19.73 -5.71 -7.95
C ARG A 83 -19.37 -6.93 -7.11
N ILE A 84 -18.71 -6.70 -5.97
CA ILE A 84 -18.55 -7.73 -4.95
C ILE A 84 -19.93 -8.02 -4.36
N GLU A 85 -20.34 -9.29 -4.35
CA GLU A 85 -21.61 -9.67 -3.75
C GLU A 85 -21.48 -9.61 -2.22
N PRO A 86 -22.50 -9.14 -1.48
CA PRO A 86 -22.47 -9.14 -0.02
C PRO A 86 -22.21 -10.53 0.59
N THR A 87 -22.62 -11.60 -0.10
CA THR A 87 -22.38 -13.00 0.28
C THR A 87 -20.93 -13.46 0.10
N ASP A 88 -20.13 -12.69 -0.64
CA ASP A 88 -18.73 -12.96 -0.92
C ASP A 88 -17.78 -12.26 0.05
N LEU A 89 -18.26 -11.42 0.97
CA LEU A 89 -17.44 -10.78 1.99
C LEU A 89 -17.31 -11.72 3.21
N PRO A 90 -16.15 -12.36 3.45
CA PRO A 90 -15.94 -13.22 4.60
C PRO A 90 -15.85 -12.41 5.89
N VAL A 91 -16.22 -13.05 7.01
CA VAL A 91 -16.03 -12.48 8.36
C VAL A 91 -14.56 -12.12 8.61
N LEU A 92 -13.62 -12.96 8.16
CA LEU A 92 -12.19 -12.69 8.22
C LEU A 92 -11.81 -11.36 7.54
N THR A 93 -12.27 -11.11 6.31
CA THR A 93 -11.97 -9.87 5.59
C THR A 93 -12.58 -8.66 6.29
N ALA A 94 -13.80 -8.78 6.83
CA ALA A 94 -14.42 -7.75 7.65
C ALA A 94 -13.57 -7.42 8.89
N ALA A 95 -13.06 -8.44 9.59
CA ALA A 95 -12.15 -8.26 10.72
C ALA A 95 -10.82 -7.59 10.30
N ILE A 96 -10.26 -7.98 9.15
CA ILE A 96 -9.06 -7.35 8.57
C ILE A 96 -9.29 -5.85 8.32
N PHE A 97 -10.47 -5.45 7.84
CA PHE A 97 -10.79 -4.03 7.67
C PHE A 97 -10.84 -3.28 9.00
N SER A 98 -11.43 -3.89 10.02
CA SER A 98 -11.42 -3.33 11.38
C SER A 98 -10.00 -3.17 11.91
N ASP A 99 -9.09 -4.11 11.63
CA ASP A 99 -7.69 -4.01 12.04
C ASP A 99 -6.87 -3.04 11.19
N ALA A 100 -7.13 -2.95 9.89
CA ALA A 100 -6.43 -2.06 8.96
C ALA A 100 -6.58 -0.58 9.34
N THR A 101 -7.58 -0.23 10.15
CA THR A 101 -7.72 1.10 10.74
C THR A 101 -6.57 1.51 11.64
N LYS A 102 -5.81 0.55 12.19
CA LYS A 102 -4.61 0.81 12.99
C LYS A 102 -3.39 1.12 12.11
N ALA A 103 -3.53 0.97 10.79
CA ALA A 103 -2.51 1.24 9.79
C ALA A 103 -2.77 2.52 8.97
N VAL A 104 -3.71 3.37 9.38
CA VAL A 104 -3.87 4.70 8.78
C VAL A 104 -2.81 5.68 9.33
N PRO A 105 -2.34 6.68 8.56
CA PRO A 105 -1.28 7.59 9.00
C PRO A 105 -1.57 8.30 10.32
N SER A 106 -2.82 8.64 10.65
CA SER A 106 -3.16 9.26 11.94
C SER A 106 -2.96 8.34 13.14
N ALA A 107 -2.87 7.02 12.95
CA ALA A 107 -2.44 6.10 14.00
C ALA A 107 -0.92 6.19 14.29
N TRP A 108 -0.17 6.87 13.42
CA TRP A 108 1.30 6.97 13.43
C TRP A 108 1.80 8.42 13.42
N ASP A 109 1.05 9.34 14.04
CA ASP A 109 1.38 10.78 14.07
C ASP A 109 1.57 11.40 12.66
N GLY A 110 0.91 10.85 11.65
CA GLY A 110 1.03 11.24 10.24
C GLY A 110 2.17 10.55 9.49
N ALA A 111 2.99 9.72 10.16
CA ALA A 111 4.04 8.97 9.49
C ALA A 111 3.48 7.81 8.66
N VAL A 112 4.11 7.57 7.52
CA VAL A 112 3.87 6.35 6.73
C VAL A 112 4.75 5.24 7.28
N PRO A 113 4.20 4.11 7.74
CA PRO A 113 5.02 3.03 8.28
C PRO A 113 5.81 2.37 7.14
N PRO A 114 7.13 2.12 7.32
CA PRO A 114 8.01 1.57 6.29
C PRO A 114 7.85 0.04 6.16
N ILE A 115 6.61 -0.44 5.99
CA ILE A 115 6.27 -1.86 5.99
C ILE A 115 6.78 -2.50 4.70
N THR A 116 7.69 -3.46 4.85
CA THR A 116 8.34 -4.15 3.74
C THR A 116 8.53 -5.63 4.09
N THR A 117 8.37 -6.50 3.11
CA THR A 117 8.38 -7.96 3.27
C THR A 117 9.20 -8.60 2.15
N ALA A 118 9.94 -9.65 2.49
CA ALA A 118 10.70 -10.42 1.50
C ALA A 118 9.76 -11.06 0.47
N GLY A 119 10.23 -11.19 -0.76
CA GLY A 119 9.50 -11.79 -1.88
C GLY A 119 8.34 -10.93 -2.41
N ARG A 120 8.13 -9.72 -1.88
CA ARG A 120 7.03 -8.84 -2.29
C ARG A 120 7.00 -8.61 -3.81
N HIS A 121 8.11 -8.23 -4.40
CA HIS A 121 8.16 -7.88 -5.84
C HIS A 121 8.58 -9.02 -6.76
N GLN A 122 8.53 -10.27 -6.31
CA GLN A 122 9.06 -11.42 -7.06
C GLN A 122 8.55 -11.52 -8.51
N LYS A 123 7.22 -11.42 -8.75
CA LYS A 123 6.69 -11.45 -10.13
C LYS A 123 6.99 -10.15 -10.88
N LEU A 124 7.06 -9.02 -10.18
CA LEU A 124 7.40 -7.72 -10.76
C LEU A 124 8.87 -7.62 -11.21
N ASP A 125 9.81 -8.24 -10.50
CA ASP A 125 11.21 -8.32 -10.95
C ASP A 125 11.31 -9.09 -12.27
N GLY A 126 10.61 -10.22 -12.37
CA GLY A 126 10.49 -10.97 -13.61
C GLY A 126 9.82 -10.17 -14.74
N TYR A 127 8.83 -9.35 -14.40
CA TYR A 127 8.16 -8.44 -15.34
C TYR A 127 9.10 -7.34 -15.84
N VAL A 128 9.87 -6.70 -14.95
CA VAL A 128 10.90 -5.71 -15.30
C VAL A 128 11.92 -6.32 -16.27
N ALA A 129 12.45 -7.51 -15.94
CA ALA A 129 13.45 -8.19 -16.76
C ALA A 129 12.92 -8.53 -18.18
N ARG A 130 11.62 -8.81 -18.32
CA ARG A 130 10.99 -9.25 -19.58
C ARG A 130 10.10 -8.19 -20.22
N ASN A 131 10.10 -6.95 -19.72
CA ASN A 131 9.09 -5.95 -20.05
C ASN A 131 8.97 -5.68 -21.56
N PRO A 132 7.79 -5.74 -22.20
CA PRO A 132 7.69 -5.59 -23.65
C PRO A 132 7.86 -4.14 -24.15
N TRP A 133 7.77 -3.15 -23.25
CA TRP A 133 7.75 -1.73 -23.59
C TRP A 133 9.14 -1.10 -23.60
N HIS A 134 10.08 -1.60 -22.78
CA HIS A 134 11.43 -1.07 -22.69
C HIS A 134 12.50 -2.16 -22.72
N ARG A 135 13.57 -1.89 -23.45
CA ARG A 135 14.78 -2.71 -23.51
C ARG A 135 15.97 -1.77 -23.29
N PRO A 136 16.58 -1.79 -22.09
CA PRO A 136 17.72 -0.93 -21.78
C PRO A 136 18.85 -1.08 -22.80
N VAL A 137 19.48 0.04 -23.16
CA VAL A 137 20.68 0.08 -23.99
C VAL A 137 21.87 0.32 -23.05
N GLY A 138 22.65 -0.73 -22.79
CA GLY A 138 23.78 -0.68 -21.85
C GLY A 138 23.47 -1.29 -20.49
N GLU A 139 24.18 -0.85 -19.45
CA GLU A 139 23.95 -1.31 -18.07
C GLU A 139 22.61 -0.78 -17.57
N PRO A 140 21.64 -1.66 -17.26
CA PRO A 140 20.30 -1.24 -16.89
C PRO A 140 20.24 -0.78 -15.44
N VAL A 141 19.48 0.30 -15.20
CA VAL A 141 19.32 0.91 -13.87
C VAL A 141 17.86 0.85 -13.43
N LEU A 142 17.62 0.25 -12.25
CA LEU A 142 16.33 0.28 -11.58
C LEU A 142 16.41 1.10 -10.29
N VAL A 143 15.47 2.03 -10.12
CA VAL A 143 15.23 2.74 -8.86
C VAL A 143 14.01 2.13 -8.19
N ASP A 144 14.17 1.67 -6.94
CA ASP A 144 13.09 1.19 -6.09
C ASP A 144 12.73 2.27 -5.06
N LEU A 145 11.70 3.07 -5.37
CA LEU A 145 11.22 4.16 -4.54
C LEU A 145 10.24 3.65 -3.48
N GLY A 146 10.48 4.03 -2.23
CA GLY A 146 9.68 3.55 -1.10
C GLY A 146 10.01 2.10 -0.73
N CYS A 147 11.27 1.70 -0.84
CA CYS A 147 11.71 0.32 -0.58
C CYS A 147 11.59 -0.11 0.90
N GLY A 148 11.30 0.83 1.80
CA GLY A 148 11.04 0.62 3.21
C GLY A 148 12.29 0.26 4.01
N PHE A 149 12.09 -0.06 5.29
CA PHE A 149 13.16 -0.50 6.17
C PHE A 149 12.74 -1.71 7.03
N PRO A 150 13.52 -2.81 7.05
CA PRO A 150 14.74 -3.06 6.26
C PRO A 150 14.47 -3.07 4.74
N PRO A 151 15.40 -2.67 3.85
CA PRO A 151 15.11 -2.47 2.42
C PRO A 151 15.02 -3.79 1.62
N LEU A 152 14.18 -4.73 2.07
CA LEU A 152 14.07 -6.09 1.56
C LEU A 152 13.68 -6.13 0.09
N THR A 153 12.82 -5.23 -0.37
CA THR A 153 12.41 -5.15 -1.78
C THR A 153 13.59 -4.85 -2.71
N ALA A 154 14.48 -3.93 -2.30
CA ALA A 154 15.64 -3.57 -3.08
C ALA A 154 16.72 -4.67 -3.05
N ILE A 155 16.88 -5.34 -1.90
CA ILE A 155 17.76 -6.51 -1.75
C ILE A 155 17.29 -7.65 -2.66
N ASP A 156 16.01 -7.98 -2.63
CA ASP A 156 15.43 -9.05 -3.45
C ASP A 156 15.57 -8.73 -4.94
N SER A 157 15.30 -7.48 -5.35
CA SER A 157 15.51 -7.05 -6.73
C SER A 157 16.97 -7.13 -7.16
N ALA A 158 17.92 -6.75 -6.30
CA ALA A 158 19.35 -6.87 -6.59
C ALA A 158 19.79 -8.32 -6.77
N ALA A 159 19.19 -9.25 -6.01
CA ALA A 159 19.43 -10.69 -6.16
C ALA A 159 18.78 -11.26 -7.43
N ALA A 160 17.56 -10.83 -7.76
CA ALA A 160 16.81 -11.31 -8.93
C ALA A 160 17.33 -10.75 -10.26
N LEU A 161 17.86 -9.52 -10.24
CA LEU A 161 18.30 -8.77 -11.42
C LEU A 161 19.83 -8.60 -11.41
N THR A 162 20.58 -9.71 -11.45
CA THR A 162 22.04 -9.73 -11.26
C THR A 162 22.88 -8.92 -12.27
N GLY A 163 22.29 -8.56 -13.42
CA GLY A 163 22.91 -7.67 -14.41
C GLY A 163 22.45 -6.21 -14.33
N TRP A 164 21.66 -5.84 -13.32
CA TRP A 164 21.11 -4.51 -13.12
C TRP A 164 21.78 -3.81 -11.95
N ARG A 165 21.95 -2.50 -12.09
CA ARG A 165 22.23 -1.61 -10.96
C ARG A 165 20.92 -1.23 -10.30
N ILE A 166 20.78 -1.56 -9.01
CA ILE A 166 19.62 -1.25 -8.19
C ILE A 166 19.95 -0.08 -7.26
N ILE A 167 19.02 0.88 -7.19
CA ILE A 167 19.09 2.01 -6.27
C ILE A 167 17.82 1.98 -5.42
N GLY A 168 17.92 1.58 -4.16
CA GLY A 168 16.83 1.69 -3.20
C GLY A 168 16.78 3.10 -2.61
N VAL A 169 15.59 3.71 -2.59
CA VAL A 169 15.38 5.05 -2.04
C VAL A 169 14.23 5.01 -1.04
N ASP A 170 14.47 5.53 0.16
CA ASP A 170 13.41 5.68 1.17
C ASP A 170 13.74 6.83 2.15
N PRO A 171 12.76 7.62 2.62
CA PRO A 171 12.97 8.58 3.68
C PRO A 171 13.25 7.94 5.05
N SER A 172 12.83 6.68 5.27
CA SER A 172 12.97 5.94 6.54
C SER A 172 14.38 5.39 6.78
N PHE A 173 15.35 5.81 5.98
CA PHE A 173 16.75 5.44 6.07
C PHE A 173 17.46 6.20 7.19
N ASP A 174 17.13 5.80 8.40
CA ASP A 174 17.55 6.45 9.63
C ASP A 174 19.01 6.15 10.01
N ARG A 175 19.56 7.05 10.83
CA ARG A 175 20.97 7.06 11.20
C ARG A 175 21.33 5.89 12.12
N TYR A 176 20.42 5.57 13.02
CA TYR A 176 20.63 4.60 14.09
C TYR A 176 19.49 3.59 14.14
N LEU A 177 19.86 2.36 14.47
CA LEU A 177 18.94 1.23 14.63
C LEU A 177 19.22 0.57 15.97
N VAL A 178 18.24 0.60 16.86
CA VAL A 178 18.30 0.00 18.20
C VAL A 178 17.49 -1.29 18.18
N TYR A 179 18.06 -2.38 18.69
CA TYR A 179 17.36 -3.62 18.99
C TYR A 179 17.24 -3.81 20.50
N ASP A 180 16.07 -4.24 20.96
CA ASP A 180 15.90 -4.75 22.31
C ASP A 180 16.32 -6.23 22.42
N ASN A 181 16.21 -6.79 23.63
CA ASN A 181 16.60 -8.17 23.93
C ASN A 181 15.65 -9.23 23.35
N GLN A 182 14.52 -8.82 22.76
CA GLN A 182 13.59 -9.69 22.05
C GLN A 182 13.80 -9.64 20.54
N GLY A 183 14.72 -8.79 20.06
CA GLY A 183 14.99 -8.61 18.65
C GLY A 183 14.06 -7.61 17.96
N HIS A 184 13.14 -6.97 18.68
CA HIS A 184 12.38 -5.84 18.15
C HIS A 184 13.32 -4.67 17.90
N TYR A 185 13.03 -3.87 16.88
CA TYR A 185 13.89 -2.75 16.52
C TYR A 185 13.19 -1.40 16.49
N ALA A 186 13.97 -0.33 16.62
CA ALA A 186 13.56 1.05 16.51
C ALA A 186 14.57 1.87 15.70
N CYS A 187 14.06 2.76 14.85
CA CYS A 187 14.82 3.61 13.95
C CYS A 187 14.88 5.03 14.51
N PHE A 188 16.08 5.60 14.56
CA PHE A 188 16.34 6.93 15.08
C PHE A 188 17.10 7.78 14.07
N ASP A 189 16.65 9.02 13.88
CA ASP A 189 17.26 9.97 12.95
C ASP A 189 18.66 10.45 13.41
N GLU A 190 19.29 11.33 12.63
CA GLU A 190 20.59 11.91 12.98
C GLU A 190 20.59 12.75 14.27
N HIS A 191 19.42 13.13 14.77
CA HIS A 191 19.20 13.90 16.00
C HIS A 191 18.70 13.03 17.15
N GLU A 192 18.77 11.71 17.01
CA GLU A 192 18.37 10.73 18.03
C GLU A 192 16.86 10.77 18.34
N HIS A 193 16.04 11.28 17.42
CA HIS A 193 14.58 11.19 17.54
C HIS A 193 14.09 9.85 17.04
N LEU A 194 13.22 9.21 17.84
CA LEU A 194 12.55 7.98 17.46
C LEU A 194 11.55 8.25 16.33
N ARG A 195 11.80 7.68 15.14
CA ARG A 195 10.96 7.83 13.94
C ARG A 195 9.98 6.69 13.77
N TYR A 196 10.44 5.47 14.01
CA TYR A 196 9.66 4.26 13.84
C TYR A 196 10.14 3.18 14.82
N TYR A 197 9.26 2.27 15.20
CA TYR A 197 9.66 1.03 15.86
C TYR A 197 8.78 -0.11 15.42
N GLN A 198 9.38 -1.29 15.31
CA GLN A 198 8.68 -2.52 15.04
C GLN A 198 7.96 -2.95 16.32
N PHE A 199 6.65 -3.05 16.23
CA PHE A 199 5.80 -3.76 17.16
C PHE A 199 4.75 -4.45 16.30
N GLY A 200 4.46 -5.73 16.56
CA GLY A 200 3.66 -6.61 15.68
C GLY A 200 2.31 -6.05 15.23
N HIS A 201 1.20 -6.65 15.64
CA HIS A 201 -0.13 -6.20 15.18
C HIS A 201 -0.76 -5.13 16.08
N VAL A 202 -0.40 -5.09 17.36
CA VAL A 202 -0.93 -4.11 18.34
C VAL A 202 0.12 -3.84 19.39
N ASP A 203 0.49 -2.57 19.59
CA ASP A 203 1.24 -2.12 20.77
C ASP A 203 0.27 -1.66 21.86
N PRO A 204 0.05 -2.46 22.93
CA PRO A 204 -0.90 -2.11 23.97
C PRO A 204 -0.45 -0.89 24.80
N ASP A 205 0.84 -0.52 24.75
CA ASP A 205 1.38 0.66 25.44
C ASP A 205 2.51 1.31 24.61
N SER A 206 2.10 2.00 23.54
CA SER A 206 3.01 2.74 22.66
C SER A 206 3.90 3.73 23.41
N ALA A 207 3.38 4.35 24.47
CA ALA A 207 4.14 5.29 25.28
C ALA A 207 5.27 4.58 26.04
N ALA A 208 5.01 3.40 26.62
CA ALA A 208 6.05 2.61 27.28
C ALA A 208 7.08 2.06 26.30
N THR A 209 6.65 1.56 25.13
CA THR A 209 7.57 1.06 24.10
C THR A 209 8.50 2.16 23.60
N ARG A 210 7.97 3.36 23.31
CA ARG A 210 8.78 4.53 22.94
C ARG A 210 9.80 4.89 24.03
N ARG A 211 9.36 4.98 25.29
CA ARG A 211 10.27 5.26 26.43
C ARG A 211 11.38 4.22 26.55
N ARG A 212 11.07 2.93 26.36
CA ARG A 212 12.03 1.83 26.40
C ARG A 212 13.11 2.02 25.34
N PHE A 213 12.75 2.25 24.09
CA PHE A 213 13.72 2.43 23.01
C PHE A 213 14.57 3.70 23.18
N CYS A 214 13.97 4.82 23.60
CA CYS A 214 14.74 6.04 23.90
C CYS A 214 15.77 5.79 25.02
N HIS A 215 15.41 5.04 26.06
CA HIS A 215 16.35 4.66 27.13
C HIS A 215 17.49 3.77 26.61
N LEU A 216 17.17 2.78 25.75
CA LEU A 216 18.19 1.93 25.12
C LEU A 216 19.15 2.75 24.25
N MET A 217 18.64 3.69 23.46
CA MET A 217 19.45 4.59 22.64
C MET A 217 20.45 5.38 23.49
N GLN A 218 19.96 6.08 24.52
CA GLN A 218 20.79 6.89 25.43
C GLN A 218 21.87 6.06 26.14
N ARG A 219 21.57 4.80 26.47
CA ARG A 219 22.52 3.90 27.15
C ARG A 219 23.58 3.34 26.21
N LEU A 220 23.21 3.00 24.97
CA LEU A 220 24.08 2.32 24.02
C LEU A 220 24.94 3.30 23.20
N LEU A 221 24.44 4.51 22.92
CA LEU A 221 25.13 5.49 22.08
C LEU A 221 26.54 5.84 22.57
N PRO A 222 26.80 6.08 23.87
CA PRO A 222 28.16 6.35 24.37
C PRO A 222 29.13 5.16 24.24
N LEU A 223 28.60 3.95 24.01
CA LEU A 223 29.38 2.72 23.86
C LEU A 223 29.73 2.42 22.40
N LEU A 224 29.21 3.19 21.43
CA LEU A 224 29.51 2.97 20.02
C LEU A 224 31.01 3.22 19.74
N PRO A 225 31.69 2.30 19.03
CA PRO A 225 33.11 2.44 18.75
C PRO A 225 33.38 3.51 17.69
N GLY A 226 34.47 4.25 17.90
CA GLY A 226 35.06 5.16 16.92
C GLY A 226 34.24 6.41 16.60
N GLU A 227 34.91 7.34 15.94
CA GLU A 227 34.28 8.55 15.43
C GLU A 227 33.29 8.23 14.31
N ASP A 228 32.41 9.18 14.05
CA ASP A 228 31.47 9.08 12.96
C ASP A 228 32.18 9.29 11.60
N THR A 229 32.39 8.17 10.89
CA THR A 229 33.01 8.15 9.56
C THR A 229 32.01 7.82 8.44
N GLY A 230 30.71 7.78 8.74
CA GLY A 230 29.69 7.28 7.80
C GLY A 230 29.75 5.78 7.50
N GLN A 231 30.65 5.05 8.16
CA GLN A 231 30.76 3.59 8.10
C GLN A 231 29.83 2.92 9.11
N LEU A 232 29.53 1.63 8.87
CA LEU A 232 28.81 0.81 9.83
C LEU A 232 29.59 0.73 11.14
N ALA A 233 28.92 1.03 12.26
CA ALA A 233 29.45 0.80 13.60
C ALA A 233 28.38 0.16 14.47
N GLU A 234 28.77 -0.72 15.38
CA GLU A 234 27.83 -1.51 16.16
C GLU A 234 28.34 -1.74 17.58
N VAL A 235 27.42 -1.78 18.54
CA VAL A 235 27.68 -2.17 19.92
C VAL A 235 26.53 -3.04 20.44
N ALA A 236 26.86 -4.05 21.23
CA ALA A 236 25.89 -4.88 21.95
C ALA A 236 26.21 -4.84 23.44
N HIS A 237 25.18 -4.62 24.27
CA HIS A 237 25.31 -4.56 25.73
C HIS A 237 23.99 -4.97 26.39
N ASP A 238 24.07 -5.87 27.38
CA ASP A 238 22.92 -6.40 28.13
C ASP A 238 21.77 -6.92 27.25
N GLY A 239 22.12 -7.66 26.19
CA GLY A 239 21.14 -8.23 25.25
C GLY A 239 20.51 -7.22 24.27
N ALA A 240 20.76 -5.92 24.43
CA ALA A 240 20.36 -4.89 23.48
C ALA A 240 21.51 -4.56 22.51
N ARG A 241 21.18 -3.98 21.35
CA ARG A 241 22.15 -3.72 20.28
C ARG A 241 21.86 -2.39 19.60
N LEU A 242 22.88 -1.61 19.32
CA LEU A 242 22.78 -0.36 18.57
C LEU A 242 23.68 -0.43 17.34
N VAL A 243 23.14 -0.08 16.18
CA VAL A 243 23.85 0.00 14.90
C VAL A 243 23.76 1.43 14.37
N ARG A 244 24.91 2.05 14.09
CA ARG A 244 25.03 3.32 13.35
C ARG A 244 25.29 3.01 11.88
N ASN A 245 24.62 3.75 10.98
CA ASN A 245 24.64 3.53 9.52
C ASN A 245 24.19 2.11 9.10
N PRO A 246 22.99 1.67 9.52
CA PRO A 246 22.54 0.29 9.30
C PRO A 246 22.46 -0.10 7.82
N LEU A 247 22.23 0.86 6.91
CA LEU A 247 22.11 0.61 5.47
C LEU A 247 23.38 -0.01 4.85
N ARG A 248 24.56 0.32 5.37
CA ARG A 248 25.84 -0.20 4.88
C ARG A 248 25.91 -1.73 4.96
N ARG A 249 25.09 -2.35 5.81
CA ARG A 249 24.97 -3.82 5.90
C ARG A 249 24.30 -4.43 4.67
N TYR A 250 23.44 -3.69 3.99
CA TYR A 250 22.60 -4.19 2.90
C TYR A 250 23.12 -3.83 1.51
N GLU A 251 24.00 -2.85 1.39
CA GLU A 251 24.63 -2.48 0.12
C GLU A 251 25.49 -3.62 -0.43
N THR A 252 25.46 -3.79 -1.76
CA THR A 252 26.25 -4.79 -2.48
C THR A 252 26.94 -4.12 -3.67
N THR A 253 27.65 -4.89 -4.49
CA THR A 253 28.26 -4.38 -5.72
C THR A 253 27.25 -3.85 -6.73
N ASN A 254 25.99 -4.30 -6.68
CA ASN A 254 24.93 -3.87 -7.58
C ASN A 254 23.74 -3.19 -6.87
N LEU A 255 23.81 -2.98 -5.56
CA LEU A 255 22.77 -2.31 -4.77
C LEU A 255 23.35 -1.11 -4.00
N ALA A 256 22.83 0.07 -4.28
CA ALA A 256 23.06 1.28 -3.49
C ALA A 256 21.77 1.70 -2.77
N LEU A 257 21.89 2.29 -1.58
CA LEU A 257 20.77 2.76 -0.78
C LEU A 257 20.91 4.25 -0.48
N ILE A 258 19.87 5.03 -0.77
CA ILE A 258 19.88 6.49 -0.66
C ILE A 258 18.72 6.94 0.22
N LYS A 259 19.03 7.70 1.28
CA LYS A 259 17.99 8.39 2.06
C LYS A 259 17.43 9.51 1.20
N GLY A 260 16.16 9.45 0.87
CA GLY A 260 15.54 10.45 0.00
C GLY A 260 14.04 10.27 -0.14
N GLU A 261 13.36 11.38 -0.41
CA GLU A 261 11.95 11.40 -0.73
C GLU A 261 11.73 11.30 -2.25
N VAL A 262 10.47 11.13 -2.67
CA VAL A 262 10.09 11.30 -4.08
C VAL A 262 10.49 12.71 -4.51
N GLY A 263 11.29 12.82 -5.57
CA GLY A 263 11.86 14.11 -5.98
C GLY A 263 13.33 14.32 -5.62
N ALA A 264 13.87 13.58 -4.64
CA ALA A 264 15.19 13.87 -4.07
C ALA A 264 16.36 13.22 -4.84
N LEU A 265 16.10 12.20 -5.66
CA LEU A 265 17.15 11.51 -6.40
C LEU A 265 17.56 12.31 -7.65
N ASP A 266 18.87 12.50 -7.80
CA ASP A 266 19.52 12.80 -9.07
C ASP A 266 20.29 11.55 -9.54
N ALA A 267 19.98 11.09 -10.75
CA ALA A 267 20.59 9.90 -11.34
C ALA A 267 21.38 10.32 -12.58
N ALA A 268 22.63 10.74 -12.38
CA ALA A 268 23.53 11.09 -13.47
C ALA A 268 23.65 9.92 -14.48
N GLY A 269 23.25 10.16 -15.72
CA GLY A 269 23.20 9.14 -16.79
C GLY A 269 21.83 8.48 -17.02
N GLY A 270 20.82 8.90 -16.26
CA GLY A 270 19.42 8.48 -16.39
C GLY A 270 19.14 7.06 -15.91
N VAL A 271 17.84 6.75 -15.79
CA VAL A 271 17.34 5.47 -15.28
C VAL A 271 16.49 4.75 -16.34
N ASP A 272 16.45 3.42 -16.27
CA ASP A 272 15.64 2.62 -17.19
C ASP A 272 14.27 2.30 -16.60
N VAL A 273 14.22 2.05 -15.30
CA VAL A 273 12.97 1.75 -14.59
C VAL A 273 12.97 2.47 -13.23
N ILE A 274 11.85 3.12 -12.93
CA ILE A 274 11.51 3.54 -11.57
C ILE A 274 10.30 2.70 -11.16
N ARG A 275 10.43 1.96 -10.07
CA ARG A 275 9.35 1.24 -9.42
C ARG A 275 8.96 1.98 -8.15
N CYS A 276 7.67 2.27 -7.99
CA CYS A 276 7.10 3.02 -6.88
C CYS A 276 5.83 2.29 -6.38
N MET A 277 6.02 1.24 -5.58
CA MET A 277 4.94 0.38 -5.09
C MET A 277 4.57 0.72 -3.65
N ASN A 278 3.27 0.76 -3.36
CA ASN A 278 2.71 1.02 -2.04
C ASN A 278 3.06 2.41 -1.47
N VAL A 279 3.36 3.39 -2.33
CA VAL A 279 3.68 4.77 -1.92
C VAL A 279 2.50 5.71 -2.23
N PHE A 280 2.07 5.79 -3.49
CA PHE A 280 1.01 6.73 -3.91
C PHE A 280 -0.37 6.44 -3.32
N MET A 281 -0.55 5.34 -2.58
CA MET A 281 -1.79 5.11 -1.84
C MET A 281 -1.97 6.05 -0.63
N TYR A 282 -0.89 6.73 -0.21
CA TYR A 282 -0.89 7.69 0.89
C TYR A 282 -1.08 9.15 0.45
N PHE A 283 -0.89 9.45 -0.83
CA PHE A 283 -0.83 10.82 -1.35
C PHE A 283 -1.97 11.12 -2.32
N ASP A 284 -2.33 12.39 -2.41
CA ASP A 284 -3.36 12.87 -3.31
C ASP A 284 -2.90 12.87 -4.78
N GLN A 285 -3.84 13.22 -5.67
CA GLN A 285 -3.57 13.30 -7.10
C GLN A 285 -2.55 14.39 -7.47
N ALA A 286 -2.49 15.51 -6.74
CA ALA A 286 -1.56 16.60 -7.03
C ALA A 286 -0.11 16.17 -6.78
N PHE A 287 0.15 15.51 -5.65
CA PHE A 287 1.46 14.92 -5.37
C PHE A 287 1.85 13.88 -6.41
N ARG A 288 0.91 13.01 -6.81
CA ARG A 288 1.14 12.01 -7.86
C ARG A 288 1.57 12.66 -9.18
N GLU A 289 0.87 13.71 -9.61
CA GLU A 289 1.20 14.43 -10.85
C GLU A 289 2.61 15.02 -10.78
N HIS A 290 2.96 15.67 -9.67
CA HIS A 290 4.30 16.20 -9.44
C HIS A 290 5.38 15.10 -9.48
N ALA A 291 5.09 13.95 -8.88
CA ALA A 291 6.00 12.80 -8.89
C ALA A 291 6.21 12.22 -10.31
N LEU A 292 5.15 12.15 -11.12
CA LEU A 292 5.25 11.70 -12.51
C LEU A 292 6.05 12.69 -13.37
N GLU A 293 5.85 14.00 -13.18
CA GLU A 293 6.64 15.04 -13.83
C GLU A 293 8.12 14.95 -13.44
N TRP A 294 8.42 14.79 -12.16
CA TRP A 294 9.80 14.59 -11.71
C TRP A 294 10.43 13.33 -12.33
N ALA A 295 9.73 12.20 -12.29
CA ALA A 295 10.22 10.95 -12.84
C ALA A 295 10.51 11.05 -14.35
N SER A 296 9.69 11.77 -15.11
CA SER A 296 9.88 11.98 -16.56
C SER A 296 11.25 12.57 -16.92
N ARG A 297 11.87 13.34 -16.01
CA ARG A 297 13.17 13.99 -16.21
C ARG A 297 14.36 13.08 -15.91
N LEU A 298 14.14 11.95 -15.22
CA LEU A 298 15.19 11.02 -14.84
C LEU A 298 15.40 9.91 -15.86
N PHE A 299 14.40 9.63 -16.70
CA PHE A 299 14.44 8.48 -17.59
C PHE A 299 15.42 8.65 -18.76
N ARG A 300 16.05 7.53 -19.10
CA ARG A 300 16.58 7.32 -20.46
C ARG A 300 15.39 7.19 -21.44
N PRO A 301 15.59 7.46 -22.75
CA PRO A 301 14.53 7.34 -23.73
C PRO A 301 13.79 5.99 -23.65
N GLY A 302 12.47 6.05 -23.53
CA GLY A 302 11.61 4.85 -23.43
C GLY A 302 11.57 4.18 -22.06
N GLY A 303 12.22 4.76 -21.03
CA GLY A 303 12.22 4.25 -19.66
C GLY A 303 10.83 4.13 -19.04
N LEU A 304 10.72 3.33 -17.99
CA LEU A 304 9.42 2.93 -17.42
C LEU A 304 9.22 3.42 -15.99
N PHE A 305 8.05 3.99 -15.73
CA PHE A 305 7.57 4.23 -14.38
C PHE A 305 6.48 3.22 -14.03
N VAL A 306 6.74 2.35 -13.06
CA VAL A 306 5.81 1.31 -12.60
C VAL A 306 5.33 1.68 -11.20
N CYS A 307 4.04 1.97 -11.04
CA CYS A 307 3.49 2.37 -9.74
C CYS A 307 2.14 1.74 -9.42
N GLY A 308 1.87 1.56 -8.13
CA GLY A 308 0.61 1.02 -7.64
C GLY A 308 0.77 0.39 -6.28
N ALA A 309 0.11 -0.74 -6.05
CA ALA A 309 0.23 -1.53 -4.83
C ALA A 309 0.52 -2.99 -5.16
N ASN A 310 1.32 -3.64 -4.32
CA ASN A 310 1.72 -5.02 -4.48
C ASN A 310 2.04 -5.62 -3.10
N TRP A 311 1.65 -6.86 -2.89
CA TRP A 311 1.86 -7.57 -1.62
C TRP A 311 2.86 -8.71 -1.76
N THR A 312 3.05 -9.48 -0.69
CA THR A 312 3.99 -10.62 -0.64
C THR A 312 3.75 -11.59 -1.80
N HIS A 313 4.80 -12.03 -2.50
CA HIS A 313 4.72 -12.87 -3.72
C HIS A 313 3.89 -12.27 -4.86
N SER A 314 3.77 -10.94 -4.88
CA SER A 314 2.98 -10.19 -5.86
C SER A 314 1.48 -10.55 -5.87
N THR A 315 0.95 -11.03 -4.74
CA THR A 315 -0.49 -11.08 -4.50
C THR A 315 -1.04 -9.68 -4.32
N SER A 316 -2.36 -9.53 -4.49
CA SER A 316 -3.10 -8.27 -4.37
C SER A 316 -2.50 -7.13 -5.19
N SER A 317 -1.83 -7.48 -6.29
CA SER A 317 -1.13 -6.55 -7.15
C SER A 317 -2.12 -5.73 -7.96
N ARG A 318 -1.88 -4.44 -8.05
CA ARG A 318 -2.47 -3.55 -9.05
C ARG A 318 -1.48 -2.44 -9.37
N TYR A 319 -1.22 -2.19 -10.64
CA TYR A 319 -0.22 -1.19 -11.02
C TYR A 319 -0.46 -0.64 -12.41
N THR A 320 -0.02 0.60 -12.60
CA THR A 320 0.07 1.25 -13.90
C THR A 320 1.53 1.29 -14.33
N VAL A 321 1.77 1.05 -15.62
CA VAL A 321 3.07 1.19 -16.27
C VAL A 321 2.98 2.37 -17.22
N TYR A 322 3.81 3.37 -16.98
CA TYR A 322 4.01 4.49 -17.86
C TYR A 322 5.33 4.32 -18.61
N GLN A 323 5.37 4.78 -19.84
CA GLN A 323 6.57 4.82 -20.65
C GLN A 323 6.92 6.27 -20.96
N GLU A 324 8.18 6.63 -20.78
CA GLU A 324 8.73 7.90 -21.23
C GLU A 324 8.66 7.99 -22.76
N GLN A 325 8.10 9.11 -23.24
CA GLN A 325 8.03 9.52 -24.64
C GLN A 325 8.12 11.04 -24.68
N ASP A 326 9.14 11.56 -25.36
CA ASP A 326 9.33 13.00 -25.58
C ASP A 326 9.24 13.82 -24.27
N HIS A 327 9.90 13.33 -23.20
CA HIS A 327 9.90 13.91 -21.86
C HIS A 327 8.54 13.89 -21.14
N HIS A 328 7.62 13.03 -21.56
CA HIS A 328 6.33 12.82 -20.92
C HIS A 328 6.12 11.34 -20.58
N LEU A 329 5.39 11.08 -19.49
CA LEU A 329 5.00 9.73 -19.11
C LEU A 329 3.65 9.36 -19.69
N VAL A 330 3.64 8.44 -20.66
CA VAL A 330 2.42 7.96 -21.32
C VAL A 330 2.00 6.62 -20.71
N PRO A 331 0.75 6.48 -20.24
CA PRO A 331 0.26 5.21 -19.70
C PRO A 331 0.20 4.13 -20.80
N ARG A 332 0.82 2.97 -20.55
CA ARG A 332 0.86 1.83 -21.49
C ARG A 332 0.03 0.64 -21.01
N GLU A 333 0.06 0.38 -19.72
CA GLU A 333 -0.55 -0.81 -19.13
C GLU A 333 -1.14 -0.48 -17.77
N PHE A 334 -2.33 -1.01 -17.49
CA PHE A 334 -2.84 -1.19 -16.14
C PHE A 334 -3.00 -2.69 -15.93
N ALA A 335 -2.43 -3.23 -14.87
CA ALA A 335 -2.46 -4.66 -14.59
C ALA A 335 -2.81 -4.94 -13.13
N PHE A 336 -3.42 -6.10 -12.89
CA PHE A 336 -3.80 -6.56 -11.56
C PHE A 336 -3.79 -8.10 -11.45
N SER A 337 -3.57 -8.61 -10.24
CA SER A 337 -3.56 -10.04 -9.96
C SER A 337 -4.98 -10.62 -9.85
N ILE A 338 -5.10 -11.92 -10.11
CA ILE A 338 -6.40 -12.63 -10.16
C ILE A 338 -7.17 -12.61 -8.83
N ASP A 339 -6.47 -12.56 -7.70
CA ASP A 339 -7.08 -12.47 -6.37
C ASP A 339 -7.82 -11.14 -6.13
N ASN A 340 -7.58 -10.09 -6.93
CA ASN A 340 -8.37 -8.86 -6.84
C ASN A 340 -9.83 -9.05 -7.30
N LEU A 341 -10.16 -10.14 -7.99
CA LEU A 341 -11.54 -10.41 -8.44
C LEU A 341 -12.49 -10.75 -7.29
N ARG A 342 -11.97 -11.34 -6.20
CA ARG A 342 -12.71 -11.58 -4.96
C ARG A 342 -11.71 -11.70 -3.81
N PRO A 343 -11.19 -10.57 -3.31
CA PRO A 343 -10.05 -10.59 -2.41
C PRO A 343 -10.46 -10.93 -0.99
N LEU A 344 -9.61 -11.68 -0.31
CA LEU A 344 -9.68 -11.93 1.13
C LEU A 344 -8.98 -10.84 1.95
N ALA A 345 -8.02 -10.13 1.34
CA ALA A 345 -7.25 -9.07 1.95
C ALA A 345 -7.91 -7.69 1.77
N SER A 346 -7.54 -6.73 2.62
CA SER A 346 -7.91 -5.32 2.44
C SER A 346 -7.07 -4.61 1.38
N ALA A 347 -5.87 -5.11 1.07
CA ALA A 347 -4.89 -4.45 0.21
C ALA A 347 -5.44 -4.02 -1.17
N PRO A 348 -6.26 -4.82 -1.89
CA PRO A 348 -6.88 -4.43 -3.17
C PRO A 348 -7.79 -3.20 -3.09
N TRP A 349 -8.33 -2.91 -1.91
CA TRP A 349 -9.28 -1.81 -1.67
C TRP A 349 -8.73 -0.71 -0.78
N TYR A 350 -7.52 -0.86 -0.24
CA TYR A 350 -6.88 0.16 0.57
C TYR A 350 -6.55 1.39 -0.29
N ALA A 351 -7.13 2.54 0.07
CA ALA A 351 -6.85 3.84 -0.52
C ALA A 351 -7.17 4.94 0.52
N LEU A 352 -6.29 5.94 0.63
CA LEU A 352 -6.53 7.10 1.50
C LEU A 352 -7.24 8.26 0.79
N HIS A 353 -7.29 8.23 -0.54
CA HIS A 353 -7.86 9.29 -1.38
C HIS A 353 -8.89 8.72 -2.36
N ASP A 354 -9.97 9.46 -2.57
CA ASP A 354 -11.11 9.06 -3.43
C ASP A 354 -10.75 8.97 -4.91
N ASP A 355 -9.72 9.70 -5.31
CA ASP A 355 -9.22 9.82 -6.67
C ASP A 355 -8.04 8.88 -6.96
N ASN A 356 -7.74 7.92 -6.07
CA ASN A 356 -6.66 6.96 -6.28
C ASN A 356 -6.91 6.14 -7.57
N VAL A 357 -6.13 6.46 -8.61
CA VAL A 357 -6.35 5.99 -9.98
C VAL A 357 -6.23 4.47 -10.10
N GLU A 358 -5.27 3.82 -9.43
CA GLU A 358 -5.12 2.36 -9.48
C GLU A 358 -6.30 1.63 -8.83
N ASN A 359 -6.79 2.11 -7.68
CA ASN A 359 -7.95 1.54 -7.01
C ASN A 359 -9.22 1.68 -7.88
N LEU A 360 -9.44 2.85 -8.47
CA LEU A 360 -10.59 3.09 -9.35
C LEU A 360 -10.55 2.21 -10.60
N ARG A 361 -9.39 2.10 -11.27
CA ARG A 361 -9.21 1.21 -12.43
C ARG A 361 -9.39 -0.26 -12.05
N ASN A 362 -8.90 -0.67 -10.89
CA ASN A 362 -9.08 -2.03 -10.37
C ASN A 362 -10.56 -2.33 -10.18
N ALA A 363 -11.29 -1.46 -9.47
CA ALA A 363 -12.70 -1.65 -9.22
C ALA A 363 -13.54 -1.71 -10.51
N GLU A 364 -13.27 -0.85 -11.49
CA GLU A 364 -13.99 -0.90 -12.77
C GLU A 364 -13.68 -2.16 -13.58
N ALA A 365 -12.41 -2.60 -13.64
CA ALA A 365 -12.02 -3.81 -14.36
C ALA A 365 -12.63 -5.06 -13.72
N VAL A 366 -12.55 -5.17 -12.39
CA VAL A 366 -13.18 -6.25 -11.61
C VAL A 366 -14.69 -6.24 -11.83
N GLY A 367 -15.34 -5.07 -11.79
CA GLY A 367 -16.78 -4.93 -12.02
C GLY A 367 -17.21 -5.40 -13.41
N ILE A 368 -16.43 -5.13 -14.45
CA ILE A 368 -16.68 -5.66 -15.81
C ILE A 368 -16.57 -7.18 -15.81
N ILE A 369 -15.51 -7.74 -15.23
CA ILE A 369 -15.27 -9.19 -15.22
C ILE A 369 -16.39 -9.91 -14.46
N ARG A 370 -16.74 -9.42 -13.27
CA ARG A 370 -17.80 -9.99 -12.42
C ARG A 370 -19.21 -9.79 -13.00
N SER A 371 -19.38 -8.94 -14.00
CA SER A 371 -20.64 -8.81 -14.74
C SER A 371 -20.89 -9.96 -15.71
N ASP A 372 -19.86 -10.74 -16.06
CA ASP A 372 -20.01 -11.98 -16.82
C ASP A 372 -20.42 -13.09 -15.84
N GLU A 373 -21.71 -13.45 -15.88
CA GLU A 373 -22.31 -14.40 -14.94
C GLU A 373 -21.68 -15.79 -15.02
N ALA A 374 -21.35 -16.25 -16.23
CA ALA A 374 -20.75 -17.56 -16.44
C ALA A 374 -19.33 -17.63 -15.88
N PHE A 375 -18.51 -16.61 -16.13
CA PHE A 375 -17.19 -16.50 -15.53
C PHE A 375 -17.30 -16.42 -14.01
N ARG A 376 -18.13 -15.50 -13.49
CA ARG A 376 -18.31 -15.26 -12.05
C ARG A 376 -18.66 -16.55 -11.31
N HIS A 377 -19.67 -17.29 -11.79
CA HIS A 377 -20.11 -18.53 -11.16
C HIS A 377 -18.98 -19.55 -11.03
N ARG A 378 -18.26 -19.83 -12.13
CA ARG A 378 -17.16 -20.80 -12.12
C ARG A 378 -16.00 -20.35 -11.24
N PHE A 379 -15.64 -19.07 -11.31
CA PHE A 379 -14.58 -18.50 -10.49
C PHE A 379 -14.92 -18.58 -9.01
N ASP A 380 -16.13 -18.15 -8.64
CA ASP A 380 -16.57 -18.10 -7.25
C ASP A 380 -16.71 -19.51 -6.66
N GLU A 381 -17.30 -20.47 -7.38
CA GLU A 381 -17.36 -21.88 -6.97
C GLU A 381 -15.98 -22.48 -6.77
N ARG A 382 -15.04 -22.21 -7.70
CA ARG A 382 -13.71 -22.78 -7.62
C ARG A 382 -12.93 -22.17 -6.46
N LEU A 383 -12.99 -20.86 -6.28
CA LEU A 383 -12.34 -20.19 -5.17
C LEU A 383 -12.95 -20.66 -3.84
N ASP A 384 -14.27 -20.81 -3.71
CA ASP A 384 -14.88 -21.39 -2.51
C ASP A 384 -14.34 -22.79 -2.20
N ALA A 385 -14.21 -23.65 -3.21
CA ALA A 385 -13.63 -24.98 -3.04
C ALA A 385 -12.17 -24.93 -2.57
N LEU A 386 -11.38 -24.00 -3.10
CA LEU A 386 -9.99 -23.79 -2.67
C LEU A 386 -9.90 -23.27 -1.23
N LEU A 387 -10.74 -22.31 -0.85
CA LEU A 387 -10.81 -21.77 0.51
C LEU A 387 -11.23 -22.84 1.52
N ALA A 388 -12.20 -23.69 1.14
CA ALA A 388 -12.65 -24.79 1.98
C ALA A 388 -11.57 -25.88 2.14
N GLN A 389 -10.82 -26.20 1.08
CA GLN A 389 -9.70 -27.14 1.10
C GLN A 389 -8.54 -26.63 1.96
N ALA A 390 -8.26 -25.33 1.91
CA ALA A 390 -7.24 -24.69 2.74
C ALA A 390 -7.69 -24.45 4.19
N GLY A 391 -8.97 -24.68 4.50
CA GLY A 391 -9.52 -24.40 5.82
C GLY A 391 -9.46 -22.92 6.19
N ILE A 392 -9.70 -22.02 5.23
CA ILE A 392 -9.67 -20.56 5.46
C ILE A 392 -11.08 -20.01 5.67
N CYS A 393 -11.99 -20.31 4.73
CA CYS A 393 -13.39 -19.94 4.79
C CYS A 393 -14.23 -21.05 4.15
N ARG A 394 -15.48 -21.19 4.59
CA ARG A 394 -16.45 -22.12 3.97
C ARG A 394 -17.76 -21.41 3.68
N ARG A 395 -18.33 -21.64 2.50
CA ARG A 395 -19.68 -21.15 2.18
C ARG A 395 -20.71 -22.00 2.91
N GLY A 396 -21.52 -21.35 3.74
CA GLY A 396 -22.60 -21.98 4.49
C GLY A 396 -23.84 -22.26 3.62
N ALA A 397 -24.78 -23.02 4.17
CA ALA A 397 -26.07 -23.27 3.52
C ALA A 397 -26.93 -21.99 3.37
N ASP A 398 -26.61 -20.94 4.13
CA ASP A 398 -27.16 -19.60 4.02
C ASP A 398 -26.55 -18.78 2.87
N GLY A 399 -25.57 -19.34 2.17
CA GLY A 399 -24.91 -18.72 1.02
C GLY A 399 -23.76 -17.78 1.38
N TYR A 400 -23.44 -17.58 2.66
CA TYR A 400 -22.37 -16.67 3.10
C TYR A 400 -21.05 -17.39 3.37
N LEU A 401 -19.93 -16.69 3.22
CA LEU A 401 -18.62 -17.17 3.64
C LEU A 401 -18.45 -16.97 5.16
N HIS A 402 -18.33 -18.08 5.88
CA HIS A 402 -18.04 -18.10 7.31
C HIS A 402 -16.54 -18.32 7.55
N ASN A 403 -16.05 -17.90 8.72
CA ASN A 403 -14.70 -18.26 9.16
C ASN A 403 -14.55 -19.78 9.17
N ALA A 404 -13.39 -20.28 8.74
CA ALA A 404 -13.00 -21.63 9.11
C ALA A 404 -12.67 -21.66 10.61
N ASP A 405 -12.61 -22.87 11.16
CA ASP A 405 -12.48 -23.19 12.59
C ASP A 405 -11.57 -22.22 13.38
N ASP A 406 -11.86 -22.00 14.66
CA ASP A 406 -11.31 -20.93 15.55
C ASP A 406 -9.77 -20.79 15.59
N ASP A 407 -9.01 -21.75 15.04
CA ASP A 407 -7.55 -21.80 15.05
C ASP A 407 -6.87 -21.13 13.83
N THR A 408 -7.61 -20.67 12.82
CA THR A 408 -7.00 -20.04 11.62
C THR A 408 -6.51 -18.63 11.90
N THR A 409 -5.21 -18.37 11.69
CA THR A 409 -4.58 -17.07 11.96
C THR A 409 -4.42 -16.20 10.69
N LEU A 410 -4.17 -14.90 10.88
CA LEU A 410 -3.78 -14.01 9.77
C LEU A 410 -2.46 -14.42 9.11
N ALA A 411 -1.56 -15.07 9.85
CA ALA A 411 -0.30 -15.58 9.30
C ALA A 411 -0.56 -16.72 8.31
N ASP A 412 -1.50 -17.61 8.61
CA ASP A 412 -1.92 -18.67 7.69
C ASP A 412 -2.45 -18.08 6.38
N HIS A 413 -3.25 -17.01 6.45
CA HIS A 413 -3.75 -16.31 5.26
C HIS A 413 -2.62 -15.81 4.34
N ASP A 414 -1.60 -15.17 4.89
CA ASP A 414 -0.48 -14.62 4.11
C ASP A 414 0.37 -15.72 3.44
N GLU A 415 0.46 -16.90 4.05
CA GLU A 415 1.13 -18.06 3.46
C GLU A 415 0.30 -18.73 2.35
N TYR A 416 -1.02 -18.79 2.49
CA TYR A 416 -1.90 -19.46 1.53
C TYR A 416 -2.29 -18.60 0.32
N ALA A 417 -2.36 -17.27 0.46
CA ALA A 417 -2.78 -16.39 -0.64
C ALA A 417 -1.99 -16.59 -1.95
N PRO A 418 -0.65 -16.71 -1.94
CA PRO A 418 0.13 -16.98 -3.15
C PRO A 418 -0.22 -18.32 -3.80
N VAL A 419 -0.50 -19.36 -3.00
CA VAL A 419 -0.85 -20.70 -3.48
C VAL A 419 -2.20 -20.67 -4.21
N LEU A 420 -3.18 -19.94 -3.66
CA LEU A 420 -4.49 -19.75 -4.28
C LEU A 420 -4.37 -19.02 -5.62
N VAL A 421 -3.61 -17.93 -5.66
CA VAL A 421 -3.35 -17.16 -6.88
C VAL A 421 -2.72 -18.03 -7.97
N GLU A 422 -1.68 -18.78 -7.62
CA GLU A 422 -0.97 -19.67 -8.56
C GLU A 422 -1.86 -20.81 -9.06
N GLN A 423 -2.76 -21.33 -8.22
CA GLN A 423 -3.70 -22.38 -8.61
C GLN A 423 -4.77 -21.85 -9.57
N LEU A 424 -5.38 -20.70 -9.27
CA LEU A 424 -6.34 -20.04 -10.16
C LEU A 424 -5.71 -19.67 -11.51
N ASP A 425 -4.46 -19.21 -11.49
CA ASP A 425 -3.71 -18.92 -12.71
C ASP A 425 -3.50 -20.18 -13.56
N ARG A 426 -2.99 -21.27 -12.96
CA ARG A 426 -2.77 -22.54 -13.67
C ARG A 426 -4.06 -23.14 -14.25
N GLU A 427 -5.20 -22.88 -13.63
CA GLU A 427 -6.52 -23.32 -14.11
C GLU A 427 -7.08 -22.44 -15.24
N GLY A 428 -6.38 -21.37 -15.63
CA GLY A 428 -6.71 -20.54 -16.79
C GLY A 428 -7.62 -19.34 -16.50
N PHE A 429 -7.95 -19.07 -15.23
CA PHE A 429 -8.87 -17.97 -14.88
C PHE A 429 -8.34 -16.58 -15.28
N VAL A 430 -7.01 -16.39 -15.35
CA VAL A 430 -6.41 -15.16 -15.86
C VAL A 430 -6.77 -14.94 -17.34
N ASP A 431 -6.61 -15.96 -18.17
CA ASP A 431 -6.87 -15.88 -19.61
C ASP A 431 -8.38 -15.77 -19.90
N GLU A 432 -9.22 -16.40 -19.09
CA GLU A 432 -10.67 -16.20 -19.12
C GLU A 432 -11.07 -14.77 -18.75
N ALA A 433 -10.52 -14.21 -17.67
CA ALA A 433 -10.79 -12.83 -17.27
C ALA A 433 -10.36 -11.81 -18.36
N VAL A 434 -9.21 -12.03 -18.99
CA VAL A 434 -8.76 -11.27 -20.17
C VAL A 434 -9.78 -11.39 -21.32
N THR A 435 -10.32 -12.58 -21.55
CA THR A 435 -11.34 -12.81 -22.58
C THR A 435 -12.63 -12.05 -22.28
N VAL A 436 -13.08 -12.01 -21.02
CA VAL A 436 -14.24 -11.23 -20.59
C VAL A 436 -14.01 -9.72 -20.84
N LEU A 437 -12.85 -9.19 -20.45
CA LEU A 437 -12.49 -7.80 -20.71
C LEU A 437 -12.49 -7.47 -22.22
N ARG A 438 -11.95 -8.37 -23.06
CA ARG A 438 -11.96 -8.21 -24.53
C ARG A 438 -13.38 -8.18 -25.10
N ARG A 439 -14.26 -9.07 -24.64
CA ARG A 439 -15.68 -9.09 -25.04
C ARG A 439 -16.41 -7.81 -24.63
N ALA A 440 -16.01 -7.21 -23.51
CA ALA A 440 -16.50 -5.91 -23.06
C ALA A 440 -15.83 -4.71 -23.79
N GLY A 441 -15.06 -4.97 -24.86
CA GLY A 441 -14.44 -3.93 -25.70
C GLY A 441 -13.14 -3.34 -25.13
N ARG A 442 -12.53 -3.95 -24.12
CA ARG A 442 -11.23 -3.52 -23.59
C ARG A 442 -10.09 -4.18 -24.38
N ALA A 443 -9.03 -3.40 -24.65
CA ALA A 443 -7.77 -3.95 -25.13
C ALA A 443 -7.03 -4.61 -23.97
N ALA A 444 -7.25 -5.91 -23.76
CA ALA A 444 -6.70 -6.68 -22.63
C ALA A 444 -5.77 -7.81 -23.07
N TRP A 445 -4.84 -8.20 -22.21
CA TRP A 445 -3.88 -9.29 -22.39
C TRP A 445 -3.42 -9.86 -21.05
N ARG A 446 -2.76 -11.01 -21.07
CA ARG A 446 -1.98 -11.52 -19.94
C ARG A 446 -0.55 -11.00 -20.08
N ASN A 447 -0.03 -10.31 -19.07
CA ASN A 447 1.32 -9.75 -19.15
C ASN A 447 2.41 -10.77 -18.70
N PRO A 448 3.71 -10.47 -18.86
CA PRO A 448 4.79 -11.38 -18.46
C PRO A 448 4.90 -11.69 -16.96
N ALA A 449 4.15 -10.99 -16.09
CA ALA A 449 4.02 -11.32 -14.67
C ALA A 449 2.96 -12.40 -14.42
N GLY A 450 2.15 -12.75 -15.43
CA GLY A 450 0.96 -13.59 -15.27
C GLY A 450 -0.27 -12.81 -14.79
N HIS A 451 -0.21 -11.48 -14.77
CA HIS A 451 -1.34 -10.64 -14.34
C HIS A 451 -2.29 -10.33 -15.50
N ILE A 452 -3.54 -10.03 -15.14
CA ILE A 452 -4.54 -9.49 -16.06
C ILE A 452 -4.13 -8.06 -16.37
N ALA A 453 -3.92 -7.74 -17.64
CA ALA A 453 -3.48 -6.43 -18.09
C ALA A 453 -4.42 -5.86 -19.15
N MET A 454 -4.50 -4.54 -19.22
CA MET A 454 -5.24 -3.83 -20.24
C MET A 454 -4.66 -2.45 -20.53
N HIS A 455 -5.00 -1.90 -21.68
CA HIS A 455 -4.72 -0.50 -21.96
C HIS A 455 -5.43 0.37 -20.93
N PRO A 456 -4.73 1.29 -20.24
CA PRO A 456 -5.34 2.15 -19.24
C PRO A 456 -6.50 2.96 -19.81
N VAL A 457 -7.58 3.04 -19.05
CA VAL A 457 -8.71 3.92 -19.31
C VAL A 457 -8.84 4.90 -18.16
N GLN A 458 -9.39 6.07 -18.42
CA GLN A 458 -9.72 7.01 -17.35
C GLN A 458 -10.90 6.42 -16.57
N PRO A 459 -10.73 6.10 -15.28
CA PRO A 459 -11.82 5.57 -14.50
C PRO A 459 -12.83 6.67 -14.16
N ARG A 460 -14.07 6.27 -13.86
CA ARG A 460 -15.07 7.22 -13.32
C ARG A 460 -14.71 7.62 -11.89
N PRO A 461 -15.03 8.86 -11.47
CA PRO A 461 -14.91 9.25 -10.07
C PRO A 461 -15.74 8.34 -9.16
N LEU A 462 -15.25 8.14 -7.94
CA LEU A 462 -15.98 7.40 -6.93
C LEU A 462 -17.25 8.16 -6.53
N ALA A 463 -18.35 7.44 -6.30
CA ALA A 463 -19.60 8.05 -5.82
C ALA A 463 -19.39 8.72 -4.46
N ALA A 464 -20.18 9.73 -4.14
CA ALA A 464 -20.07 10.47 -2.88
C ALA A 464 -20.19 9.54 -1.66
N SER A 465 -19.40 9.82 -0.62
CA SER A 465 -19.42 9.09 0.65
C SER A 465 -20.75 9.26 1.37
N VAL A 466 -21.23 8.19 2.01
CA VAL A 466 -22.39 8.27 2.91
C VAL A 466 -22.06 9.01 4.20
N LEU A 467 -20.78 9.16 4.54
CA LEU A 467 -20.33 9.96 5.69
C LEU A 467 -20.48 11.47 5.46
N GLY A 468 -20.82 11.87 4.22
CA GLY A 468 -20.82 13.26 3.79
C GLY A 468 -19.43 13.71 3.34
N ALA A 469 -19.26 15.01 3.08
CA ALA A 469 -17.94 15.58 2.84
C ALA A 469 -17.14 15.54 4.14
N VAL A 470 -16.41 14.46 4.37
CA VAL A 470 -15.28 14.46 5.31
C VAL A 470 -14.30 15.44 4.70
N ARG A 471 -14.00 16.54 5.38
CA ARG A 471 -12.91 17.41 4.94
C ARG A 471 -11.65 16.55 4.98
N ASP A 472 -11.01 16.35 3.85
CA ASP A 472 -9.67 15.76 3.76
C ASP A 472 -8.75 16.64 4.62
N SER A 473 -8.59 16.28 5.90
CA SER A 473 -7.87 17.07 6.90
C SER A 473 -6.41 16.70 6.98
N VAL A 474 -5.91 15.97 6.00
CA VAL A 474 -4.50 15.57 5.91
C VAL A 474 -3.93 16.28 4.69
N HIS A 475 -2.99 17.19 4.95
CA HIS A 475 -2.24 18.07 4.02
C HIS A 475 -2.64 19.55 3.98
N ASP A 476 -2.31 20.23 5.08
CA ASP A 476 -1.86 21.64 5.10
C ASP A 476 -0.51 21.72 5.86
N ALA A 477 0.36 20.72 5.68
CA ALA A 477 1.71 20.66 6.27
C ALA A 477 2.75 20.33 5.21
#